data_AF-A0A7J3Q962-F1
#
_entry.id   AF-A0A7J3Q962-F1
#
_cell.length_a   1.000
_cell.length_b   1.000
_cell.length_c   1.000
_cell.angle_alpha   90.00
_cell.angle_beta   90.00
_cell.angle_gamma   90.00
#
_symmetry.space_group_name_H-M   'P 1'
#
loop_
_entity.id
_entity.type
_entity.pdbx_description
1 polymer ?
#
loop_
_entity_poly.entity_id
_entity_poly.type
_entity_poly.pdbx_seq_one_letter_code
_entity_poly.pdbx_strand_id
1 'polypeptide(L)'
;MKYRYLAYVALVLIALSASAIPASAQAQVGVIKLDVSRTTVYRGYQWVEVVAYIYTGEGTPLPTLTKATATLTAGITMTLSMPLVELYTPTTVTIDGVDYTVKYLAIARVFVPEAAYTGKGTLRIEITGRAAGVDFTFTRDITLEIADHRPILATVTEAQAALERVRAVVTLASALGVDTAGYVKELSSIEDTLRSAKDRLEVYGEVDEALLMYRDAVASLYSLEASVVSALAVKYGALESRVASLEASLTQTIKGLEDLSKALASSIAQLEKSIEEVSKSSMNAVSALAKQLEDYSKKVDQSLASFAVSVDNALKSIADATIKSTESSLNDLAGKIKTLDENVAKLADSQRELALKVSDISNTVQIGLIVVALMLLASIAVIRFLK
;
A
#
# COMPACT_ATOMS: atom_id res chain seq x y z
N MET A 1 -98.66 -84.46 5.42
CA MET A 1 -97.74 -83.64 4.60
C MET A 1 -96.46 -83.15 5.32
N LYS A 2 -96.24 -83.37 6.64
CA LYS A 2 -95.12 -82.72 7.36
C LYS A 2 -93.70 -83.32 7.17
N TYR A 3 -93.54 -84.58 6.74
CA TYR A 3 -92.21 -85.22 6.65
C TYR A 3 -91.47 -85.05 5.31
N ARG A 4 -92.14 -84.62 4.23
CA ARG A 4 -91.49 -84.44 2.91
C ARG A 4 -90.62 -83.18 2.85
N TYR A 5 -90.96 -82.13 3.61
CA TYR A 5 -90.16 -80.90 3.67
C TYR A 5 -88.86 -81.10 4.44
N LEU A 6 -88.85 -81.84 5.56
CA LEU A 6 -87.61 -82.16 6.30
C LEU A 6 -86.64 -82.98 5.45
N ALA A 7 -87.13 -83.96 4.68
CA ALA A 7 -86.30 -84.74 3.78
C ALA A 7 -85.66 -83.87 2.67
N TYR A 8 -86.42 -82.93 2.09
CA TYR A 8 -85.89 -82.00 1.09
C TYR A 8 -84.87 -81.01 1.68
N VAL A 9 -85.15 -80.44 2.87
CA VAL A 9 -84.22 -79.53 3.54
C VAL A 9 -82.93 -80.24 3.96
N ALA A 10 -83.01 -81.49 4.43
CA ALA A 10 -81.84 -82.31 4.72
C ALA A 10 -81.02 -82.67 3.46
N LEU A 11 -81.68 -83.04 2.35
CA LEU A 11 -81.00 -83.30 1.07
C LEU A 11 -80.35 -82.05 0.49
N VAL A 12 -80.99 -80.89 0.61
CA VAL A 12 -80.43 -79.59 0.18
C VAL A 12 -79.24 -79.18 1.07
N LEU A 13 -79.31 -79.40 2.39
CA LEU A 13 -78.18 -79.17 3.31
C LEU A 13 -77.00 -80.12 3.07
N ILE A 14 -77.26 -81.39 2.74
CA ILE A 14 -76.21 -82.37 2.38
C ILE A 14 -75.61 -82.03 1.00
N ALA A 15 -76.42 -81.59 0.03
CA ALA A 15 -75.91 -81.13 -1.27
C ALA A 15 -75.07 -79.83 -1.14
N LEU A 16 -75.49 -78.87 -0.31
CA LEU A 16 -74.75 -77.63 -0.05
C LEU A 16 -73.48 -77.82 0.80
N SER A 17 -73.35 -78.91 1.54
CA SER A 17 -72.13 -79.25 2.30
C SER A 17 -71.17 -80.17 1.55
N ALA A 18 -71.55 -80.70 0.38
CA ALA A 18 -70.77 -81.69 -0.37
C ALA A 18 -69.93 -81.13 -1.54
N SER A 19 -69.93 -79.81 -1.80
CA SER A 19 -69.11 -79.23 -2.88
C SER A 19 -68.54 -77.84 -2.55
N ALA A 20 -67.99 -77.70 -1.35
CA ALA A 20 -66.90 -76.77 -1.05
C ALA A 20 -65.74 -77.52 -0.38
N ILE A 21 -65.39 -78.69 -0.94
CA ILE A 21 -64.01 -79.16 -0.84
C ILE A 21 -63.20 -78.05 -1.53
N PRO A 22 -62.32 -77.31 -0.84
CA PRO A 22 -61.36 -76.48 -1.56
C PRO A 22 -60.61 -77.46 -2.45
N ALA A 23 -60.72 -77.30 -3.77
CA ALA A 23 -59.98 -78.11 -4.72
C ALA A 23 -58.53 -78.09 -4.23
N SER A 24 -58.02 -79.26 -3.83
CA SER A 24 -56.72 -79.36 -3.21
C SER A 24 -55.72 -78.85 -4.22
N ALA A 25 -55.31 -77.60 -4.04
CA ALA A 25 -54.39 -76.93 -4.95
C ALA A 25 -53.15 -77.79 -4.95
N GLN A 26 -52.95 -78.54 -6.05
CA GLN A 26 -51.77 -79.39 -6.19
C GLN A 26 -50.59 -78.45 -6.05
N ALA A 27 -49.90 -78.55 -4.92
CA ALA A 27 -48.94 -77.53 -4.52
C ALA A 27 -47.92 -77.38 -5.64
N GLN A 28 -47.88 -76.21 -6.27
CA GLN A 28 -47.25 -76.05 -7.57
C GLN A 28 -45.72 -76.13 -7.40
N VAL A 29 -45.17 -77.31 -7.68
CA VAL A 29 -43.73 -77.57 -7.59
C VAL A 29 -43.03 -76.91 -8.78
N GLY A 30 -42.00 -76.10 -8.50
CA GLY A 30 -41.30 -75.28 -9.49
C GLY A 30 -41.30 -73.79 -9.13
N VAL A 31 -41.23 -72.93 -10.15
CA VAL A 31 -41.28 -71.46 -9.95
C VAL A 31 -42.72 -71.05 -9.63
N ILE A 32 -42.93 -70.51 -8.42
CA ILE A 32 -44.26 -70.06 -7.96
C ILE A 32 -44.44 -68.54 -8.08
N LYS A 33 -43.37 -67.76 -7.87
CA LYS A 33 -43.38 -66.29 -7.97
C LYS A 33 -42.17 -65.81 -8.75
N LEU A 34 -42.34 -64.72 -9.49
CA LEU A 34 -41.27 -64.00 -10.17
C LEU A 34 -41.38 -62.51 -9.84
N ASP A 35 -40.38 -61.98 -9.15
CA ASP A 35 -40.22 -60.56 -8.89
C ASP A 35 -39.17 -59.95 -9.82
N VAL A 36 -39.40 -58.69 -10.20
CA VAL A 36 -38.60 -57.91 -11.13
C VAL A 36 -38.44 -56.51 -10.54
N SER A 37 -37.21 -56.07 -10.26
CA SER A 37 -37.01 -54.85 -9.46
C SER A 37 -37.42 -53.55 -10.13
N ARG A 38 -37.46 -53.51 -11.47
CA ARG A 38 -37.88 -52.35 -12.27
C ARG A 38 -38.22 -52.76 -13.70
N THR A 39 -39.20 -52.10 -14.30
CA THR A 39 -39.59 -52.27 -15.72
C THR A 39 -39.12 -51.14 -16.62
N THR A 40 -38.78 -49.97 -16.06
CA THR A 40 -38.11 -48.87 -16.78
C THR A 40 -36.65 -48.81 -16.37
N VAL A 41 -35.74 -48.71 -17.35
CA VAL A 41 -34.29 -48.78 -17.13
C VAL A 41 -33.50 -47.89 -18.07
N TYR A 42 -32.60 -47.08 -17.53
CA TYR A 42 -31.64 -46.31 -18.33
C TYR A 42 -30.47 -47.19 -18.76
N ARG A 43 -30.27 -47.30 -20.08
CA ARG A 43 -29.13 -48.02 -20.68
C ARG A 43 -27.79 -47.43 -20.22
N GLY A 44 -26.80 -48.28 -19.99
CA GLY A 44 -25.47 -47.93 -19.51
C GLY A 44 -25.36 -47.77 -17.98
N TYR A 45 -26.46 -47.52 -17.27
CA TYR A 45 -26.44 -47.13 -15.85
C TYR A 45 -27.26 -48.03 -14.92
N GLN A 46 -28.17 -48.85 -15.43
CA GLN A 46 -29.09 -49.64 -14.60
C GLN A 46 -29.12 -51.11 -14.99
N TRP A 47 -29.48 -51.93 -14.00
CA TRP A 47 -29.79 -53.35 -14.16
C TRP A 47 -31.20 -53.64 -13.69
N VAL A 48 -31.78 -54.70 -14.24
CA VAL A 48 -33.00 -55.33 -13.73
C VAL A 48 -32.58 -56.50 -12.84
N GLU A 49 -32.97 -56.48 -11.58
CA GLU A 49 -32.83 -57.65 -10.70
C GLU A 49 -34.06 -58.53 -10.83
N VAL A 50 -33.84 -59.82 -11.05
CA VAL A 50 -34.87 -60.83 -11.29
C VAL A 50 -34.73 -61.90 -10.23
N VAL A 51 -35.82 -62.17 -9.50
CA VAL A 51 -35.86 -63.18 -8.43
C VAL A 51 -37.02 -64.14 -8.71
N ALA A 52 -36.69 -65.40 -9.01
CA ALA A 52 -37.65 -66.47 -9.17
C ALA A 52 -37.67 -67.35 -7.91
N TYR A 53 -38.84 -67.46 -7.28
CA TYR A 53 -39.06 -68.23 -6.05
C TYR A 53 -39.40 -69.68 -6.41
N ILE A 54 -38.55 -70.62 -6.02
CA ILE A 54 -38.68 -72.04 -6.35
C ILE A 54 -39.22 -72.79 -5.14
N TYR A 55 -40.45 -73.27 -5.25
CA TYR A 55 -41.06 -74.14 -4.26
C TYR A 55 -40.80 -75.62 -4.60
N THR A 56 -40.36 -76.37 -3.61
CA THR A 56 -39.99 -77.79 -3.78
C THR A 56 -40.95 -78.76 -3.10
N GLY A 57 -41.92 -78.28 -2.31
CA GLY A 57 -42.65 -79.13 -1.37
C GLY A 57 -42.07 -79.08 0.05
N GLU A 58 -42.83 -79.57 1.03
CA GLU A 58 -42.35 -79.70 2.41
C GLU A 58 -41.36 -80.87 2.54
N GLY A 59 -40.21 -80.62 3.19
CA GLY A 59 -39.23 -81.67 3.52
C GLY A 59 -38.42 -82.26 2.34
N THR A 60 -38.59 -81.73 1.12
CA THR A 60 -37.96 -82.24 -0.11
C THR A 60 -36.51 -81.77 -0.33
N PRO A 61 -35.69 -82.52 -1.10
CA PRO A 61 -34.29 -82.18 -1.37
C PRO A 61 -34.10 -80.98 -2.32
N LEU A 62 -32.86 -80.47 -2.35
CA LEU A 62 -32.34 -79.41 -3.23
C LEU A 62 -32.83 -79.58 -4.69
N PRO A 63 -33.45 -78.56 -5.31
CA PRO A 63 -33.90 -78.64 -6.68
C PRO A 63 -32.72 -78.62 -7.65
N THR A 64 -32.82 -79.35 -8.75
CA THR A 64 -31.81 -79.36 -9.81
C THR A 64 -32.28 -78.48 -10.96
N LEU A 65 -31.57 -77.40 -11.26
CA LEU A 65 -31.84 -76.56 -12.43
C LEU A 65 -31.02 -77.07 -13.64
N THR A 66 -31.70 -77.41 -14.73
CA THR A 66 -31.07 -77.81 -16.01
C THR A 66 -30.93 -76.62 -16.95
N LYS A 67 -31.80 -75.61 -16.82
CA LYS A 67 -31.68 -74.30 -17.44
C LYS A 67 -32.21 -73.25 -16.47
N ALA A 68 -31.49 -72.16 -16.29
CA ALA A 68 -31.96 -71.01 -15.52
C ALA A 68 -31.31 -69.76 -16.10
N THR A 69 -32.05 -69.01 -16.91
CA THR A 69 -31.49 -67.94 -17.74
C THR A 69 -32.43 -66.75 -17.85
N ALA A 70 -31.87 -65.55 -17.74
CA ALA A 70 -32.52 -64.29 -18.06
C ALA A 70 -31.92 -63.75 -19.37
N THR A 71 -32.75 -63.57 -20.40
CA THR A 71 -32.34 -63.08 -21.73
C THR A 71 -32.97 -61.73 -22.02
N LEU A 72 -32.15 -60.68 -22.11
CA LEU A 72 -32.56 -59.36 -22.58
C LEU A 72 -32.42 -59.27 -24.10
N THR A 73 -33.47 -58.82 -24.78
CA THR A 73 -33.48 -58.51 -26.22
C THR A 73 -33.93 -57.06 -26.43
N ALA A 74 -33.04 -56.22 -26.96
CA ALA A 74 -33.22 -54.77 -27.09
C ALA A 74 -32.32 -54.17 -28.19
N GLY A 75 -32.45 -54.65 -29.43
CA GLY A 75 -31.50 -54.38 -30.53
C GLY A 75 -30.20 -55.20 -30.42
N ILE A 76 -29.77 -55.48 -29.19
CA ILE A 76 -28.79 -56.50 -28.82
C ILE A 76 -29.50 -57.67 -28.11
N THR A 77 -28.84 -58.83 -28.01
CA THR A 77 -29.29 -59.95 -27.18
C THR A 77 -28.21 -60.31 -26.15
N MET A 78 -28.58 -60.39 -24.88
CA MET A 78 -27.71 -60.81 -23.78
C MET A 78 -28.41 -61.87 -22.94
N THR A 79 -27.76 -63.02 -22.73
CA THR A 79 -28.25 -64.08 -21.86
C THR A 79 -27.33 -64.24 -20.65
N LEU A 80 -27.91 -64.19 -19.45
CA LEU A 80 -27.23 -64.40 -18.18
C LEU A 80 -27.80 -65.62 -17.47
N SER A 81 -26.93 -66.42 -16.86
CA SER A 81 -27.35 -67.53 -16.00
C SER A 81 -27.91 -67.01 -14.68
N MET A 82 -28.97 -67.63 -14.17
CA MET A 82 -29.59 -67.35 -12.88
C MET A 82 -29.13 -68.41 -11.87
N PRO A 83 -28.06 -68.19 -11.08
CA PRO A 83 -27.64 -69.12 -10.03
C PRO A 83 -28.77 -69.43 -9.04
N LEU A 84 -28.81 -70.69 -8.60
CA LEU A 84 -29.63 -71.15 -7.49
C LEU A 84 -29.01 -70.71 -6.16
N VAL A 85 -29.80 -70.08 -5.30
CA VAL A 85 -29.43 -69.59 -3.97
C VAL A 85 -30.33 -70.26 -2.94
N GLU A 86 -29.73 -70.90 -1.94
CA GLU A 86 -30.43 -71.41 -0.76
C GLU A 86 -30.51 -70.32 0.31
N LEU A 87 -31.70 -70.10 0.84
CA LEU A 87 -31.96 -69.15 1.91
C LEU A 87 -31.66 -69.79 3.27
N TYR A 88 -30.78 -69.15 4.04
CA TYR A 88 -30.49 -69.56 5.42
C TYR A 88 -31.75 -69.59 6.30
N THR A 89 -32.64 -68.60 6.12
CA THR A 89 -33.97 -68.55 6.73
C THR A 89 -35.03 -68.69 5.63
N PRO A 90 -35.88 -69.74 5.64
CA PRO A 90 -36.96 -69.89 4.67
C PRO A 90 -37.92 -68.69 4.72
N THR A 91 -38.47 -68.31 3.56
CA THR A 91 -39.42 -67.18 3.43
C THR A 91 -40.79 -67.69 3.02
N THR A 92 -41.85 -67.26 3.73
CA THR A 92 -43.24 -67.54 3.33
C THR A 92 -43.67 -66.62 2.21
N VAL A 93 -44.25 -67.18 1.15
CA VAL A 93 -44.79 -66.45 -0.01
C VAL A 93 -46.25 -66.86 -0.21
N THR A 94 -47.17 -65.93 -0.03
CA THR A 94 -48.61 -66.16 -0.26
C THR A 94 -48.95 -65.94 -1.74
N ILE A 95 -49.61 -66.92 -2.37
CA ILE A 95 -50.11 -66.83 -3.76
C ILE A 95 -51.52 -67.39 -3.80
N ASP A 96 -52.46 -66.61 -4.33
CA ASP A 96 -53.89 -66.95 -4.43
C ASP A 96 -54.52 -67.47 -3.11
N GLY A 97 -54.03 -66.96 -1.98
CA GLY A 97 -54.47 -67.34 -0.63
C GLY A 97 -53.81 -68.59 -0.04
N VAL A 98 -52.83 -69.18 -0.72
CA VAL A 98 -52.02 -70.33 -0.25
C VAL A 98 -50.62 -69.86 0.13
N ASP A 99 -50.17 -70.23 1.33
CA ASP A 99 -48.84 -69.92 1.84
C ASP A 99 -47.83 -71.00 1.45
N TYR A 100 -46.76 -70.60 0.76
CA TYR A 100 -45.65 -71.47 0.35
C TYR A 100 -44.39 -71.13 1.12
N THR A 101 -43.79 -72.11 1.79
CA THR A 101 -42.46 -71.95 2.42
C THR A 101 -41.37 -72.13 1.36
N VAL A 102 -40.71 -71.05 0.96
CA VAL A 102 -39.66 -71.03 -0.06
C VAL A 102 -38.28 -71.06 0.61
N LYS A 103 -37.45 -72.02 0.18
CA LYS A 103 -36.02 -72.10 0.55
C LYS A 103 -35.06 -71.72 -0.56
N TYR A 104 -35.52 -71.72 -1.81
CA TYR A 104 -34.64 -71.65 -2.97
C TYR A 104 -35.08 -70.53 -3.93
N LEU A 105 -34.11 -69.71 -4.34
CA LEU A 105 -34.31 -68.63 -5.31
C LEU A 105 -33.40 -68.86 -6.52
N ALA A 106 -33.85 -68.54 -7.73
CA ALA A 106 -32.96 -68.30 -8.85
C ALA A 106 -32.88 -66.79 -9.11
N ILE A 107 -31.68 -66.22 -9.08
CA ILE A 107 -31.48 -64.76 -9.08
C ILE A 107 -30.54 -64.35 -10.22
N ALA A 108 -30.83 -63.25 -10.91
CA ALA A 108 -29.86 -62.56 -11.76
C ALA A 108 -30.00 -61.04 -11.72
N ARG A 109 -28.88 -60.33 -11.92
CA ARG A 109 -28.86 -58.89 -12.23
C ARG A 109 -28.52 -58.72 -13.70
N VAL A 110 -29.51 -58.30 -14.47
CA VAL A 110 -29.42 -58.11 -15.92
C VAL A 110 -29.07 -56.65 -16.20
N PHE A 111 -27.78 -56.37 -16.39
CA PHE A 111 -27.30 -55.05 -16.80
C PHE A 111 -27.81 -54.70 -18.21
N VAL A 112 -28.31 -53.48 -18.38
CA VAL A 112 -28.69 -52.94 -19.69
C VAL A 112 -27.52 -52.11 -20.22
N PRO A 113 -26.71 -52.61 -21.16
CA PRO A 113 -25.55 -51.87 -21.63
C PRO A 113 -25.96 -50.69 -22.51
N GLU A 114 -25.07 -49.72 -22.65
CA GLU A 114 -25.29 -48.48 -23.41
C GLU A 114 -25.70 -48.73 -24.88
N ALA A 115 -25.21 -49.81 -25.48
CA ALA A 115 -25.51 -50.23 -26.85
C ALA A 115 -26.97 -50.72 -27.07
N ALA A 116 -27.76 -50.91 -26.01
CA ALA A 116 -29.17 -51.25 -26.13
C ALA A 116 -29.96 -50.12 -26.81
N TYR A 117 -30.99 -50.50 -27.58
CA TYR A 117 -31.86 -49.53 -28.26
C TYR A 117 -32.88 -48.95 -27.28
N THR A 118 -33.11 -47.64 -27.38
CA THR A 118 -34.14 -46.92 -26.64
C THR A 118 -35.55 -47.39 -27.04
N GLY A 119 -36.46 -47.49 -26.08
CA GLY A 119 -37.84 -47.96 -26.26
C GLY A 119 -38.04 -49.37 -25.72
N LYS A 120 -38.94 -50.14 -26.34
CA LYS A 120 -39.34 -51.45 -25.80
C LYS A 120 -38.28 -52.54 -26.03
N GLY A 121 -37.80 -53.10 -24.94
CA GLY A 121 -37.06 -54.37 -24.91
C GLY A 121 -37.90 -55.51 -24.31
N THR A 122 -37.46 -56.74 -24.53
CA THR A 122 -38.06 -57.95 -23.93
C THR A 122 -37.05 -58.63 -23.04
N LEU A 123 -37.41 -58.86 -21.78
CA LEU A 123 -36.69 -59.69 -20.83
C LEU A 123 -37.40 -61.04 -20.70
N ARG A 124 -36.80 -62.07 -21.28
CA ARG A 124 -37.29 -63.45 -21.26
C ARG A 124 -36.62 -64.25 -20.16
N ILE A 125 -37.40 -64.71 -19.19
CA ILE A 125 -36.94 -65.58 -18.10
C ILE A 125 -37.32 -67.02 -18.43
N GLU A 126 -36.35 -67.93 -18.41
CA GLU A 126 -36.54 -69.35 -18.67
C GLU A 126 -35.87 -70.18 -17.58
N ILE A 127 -36.66 -70.97 -16.86
CA ILE A 127 -36.19 -71.85 -15.78
C ILE A 127 -36.79 -73.24 -15.96
N THR A 128 -35.94 -74.23 -16.19
CA THR A 128 -36.30 -75.64 -16.32
C THR A 128 -35.47 -76.44 -15.31
N GLY A 129 -36.10 -77.41 -14.65
CA GLY A 129 -35.44 -78.23 -13.65
C GLY A 129 -36.33 -79.32 -13.09
N ARG A 130 -35.83 -79.97 -12.03
CA ARG A 130 -36.55 -80.97 -11.25
C ARG A 130 -36.58 -80.56 -9.78
N ALA A 131 -37.77 -80.59 -9.19
CA ALA A 131 -38.03 -80.34 -7.77
C ALA A 131 -39.06 -81.38 -7.28
N ALA A 132 -38.97 -81.87 -6.04
CA ALA A 132 -39.82 -82.96 -5.53
C ALA A 132 -39.83 -84.27 -6.35
N GLY A 133 -38.92 -84.47 -7.31
CA GLY A 133 -38.99 -85.54 -8.31
C GLY A 133 -39.88 -85.23 -9.53
N VAL A 134 -40.52 -84.06 -9.57
CA VAL A 134 -41.33 -83.54 -10.67
C VAL A 134 -40.49 -82.60 -11.54
N ASP A 135 -40.53 -82.80 -12.85
CA ASP A 135 -39.91 -81.88 -13.81
C ASP A 135 -40.81 -80.67 -14.05
N PHE A 136 -40.24 -79.46 -14.01
CA PHE A 136 -40.96 -78.21 -14.22
C PHE A 136 -40.28 -77.36 -15.29
N THR A 137 -41.07 -76.52 -15.96
CA THR A 137 -40.58 -75.46 -16.85
C THR A 137 -41.41 -74.21 -16.64
N PHE A 138 -40.73 -73.09 -16.47
CA PHE A 138 -41.28 -71.76 -16.33
C PHE A 138 -40.67 -70.87 -17.41
N THR A 139 -41.52 -70.19 -18.17
CA THR A 139 -41.11 -69.18 -19.14
C THR A 139 -41.99 -67.95 -18.99
N ARG A 140 -41.38 -66.77 -18.88
CA ARG A 140 -42.11 -65.51 -18.81
C ARG A 140 -41.36 -64.40 -19.53
N ASP A 141 -42.05 -63.75 -20.47
CA ASP A 141 -41.57 -62.55 -21.14
C ASP A 141 -42.10 -61.31 -20.42
N ILE A 142 -41.20 -60.35 -20.16
CA ILE A 142 -41.48 -59.07 -19.52
C ILE A 142 -41.08 -57.97 -20.49
N THR A 143 -41.99 -57.04 -20.78
CA THR A 143 -41.63 -55.82 -21.53
C THR A 143 -40.89 -54.87 -20.60
N LEU A 144 -39.71 -54.41 -21.03
CA LEU A 144 -38.96 -53.34 -20.40
C LEU A 144 -39.03 -52.07 -21.26
N GLU A 145 -39.12 -50.91 -20.62
CA GLU A 145 -38.94 -49.61 -21.26
C GLU A 145 -37.49 -49.15 -21.05
N ILE A 146 -36.71 -49.12 -22.13
CA ILE A 146 -35.30 -48.76 -22.09
C ILE A 146 -35.19 -47.26 -22.38
N ALA A 147 -34.96 -46.50 -21.31
CA ALA A 147 -34.81 -45.06 -21.37
C ALA A 147 -33.45 -44.65 -21.96
N ASP A 148 -33.44 -43.51 -22.64
CA ASP A 148 -32.24 -42.97 -23.26
C ASP A 148 -31.28 -42.39 -22.21
N HIS A 149 -29.99 -42.64 -22.36
CA HIS A 149 -28.96 -42.24 -21.40
C HIS A 149 -28.48 -40.79 -21.62
N ARG A 150 -28.75 -40.20 -22.79
CA ARG A 150 -28.24 -38.86 -23.14
C ARG A 150 -28.60 -37.75 -22.13
N PRO A 151 -29.79 -37.71 -21.51
CA PRO A 151 -30.10 -36.75 -20.45
C PRO A 151 -29.22 -36.90 -19.20
N ILE A 152 -28.79 -38.13 -18.88
CA ILE A 152 -27.87 -38.41 -17.78
C ILE A 152 -26.49 -37.82 -18.11
N LEU A 153 -25.95 -38.18 -19.28
CA LEU A 153 -24.65 -37.70 -19.74
C LEU A 153 -24.60 -36.17 -19.81
N ALA A 154 -25.66 -35.53 -20.28
CA ALA A 154 -25.79 -34.07 -20.30
C ALA A 154 -25.73 -33.47 -18.88
N THR A 155 -26.48 -34.04 -17.93
CA THR A 155 -26.51 -33.56 -16.53
C THR A 155 -25.15 -33.73 -15.84
N VAL A 156 -24.47 -34.88 -16.05
CA VAL A 156 -23.13 -35.14 -15.51
C VAL A 156 -22.09 -34.18 -16.11
N THR A 157 -22.18 -33.93 -17.41
CA THR A 157 -21.26 -33.05 -18.14
C THR A 157 -21.46 -31.58 -17.72
N GLU A 158 -22.71 -31.14 -17.53
CA GLU A 158 -23.01 -29.81 -17.00
C GLU A 158 -22.42 -29.62 -15.59
N ALA A 159 -22.60 -30.61 -14.71
CA ALA A 159 -22.06 -30.55 -13.35
C ALA A 159 -20.52 -30.48 -13.31
N GLN A 160 -19.84 -31.25 -14.17
CA GLN A 160 -18.38 -31.18 -14.31
C GLN A 160 -17.92 -29.83 -14.90
N ALA A 161 -18.60 -29.30 -15.91
CA ALA A 161 -18.27 -28.01 -16.51
C ALA A 161 -18.51 -26.83 -15.54
N ALA A 162 -19.56 -26.89 -14.72
CA ALA A 162 -19.81 -25.93 -13.65
C ALA A 162 -18.73 -26.01 -12.57
N LEU A 163 -18.31 -27.22 -12.16
CA LEU A 163 -17.27 -27.41 -11.15
C LEU A 163 -15.94 -26.78 -11.58
N GLU A 164 -15.48 -27.08 -12.80
CA GLU A 164 -14.23 -26.52 -13.33
C GLU A 164 -14.29 -25.00 -13.52
N ARG A 165 -15.46 -24.45 -13.89
CA ARG A 165 -15.66 -22.99 -13.95
C ARG A 165 -15.48 -22.36 -12.57
N VAL A 166 -16.13 -22.91 -11.54
CA VAL A 166 -16.02 -22.38 -10.16
C VAL A 166 -14.59 -22.53 -9.62
N ARG A 167 -13.93 -23.67 -9.88
CA ARG A 167 -12.49 -23.86 -9.57
C ARG A 167 -11.64 -22.75 -10.18
N ALA A 168 -11.85 -22.41 -11.45
CA ALA A 168 -11.13 -21.33 -12.12
C ALA A 168 -11.44 -19.94 -11.51
N VAL A 169 -12.71 -19.65 -11.23
CA VAL A 169 -13.15 -18.37 -10.62
C VAL A 169 -12.61 -18.19 -9.20
N VAL A 170 -12.64 -19.23 -8.36
CA VAL A 170 -12.02 -19.23 -7.01
C VAL A 170 -10.50 -19.05 -7.10
N THR A 171 -9.84 -19.74 -8.05
CA THR A 171 -8.40 -19.59 -8.28
C THR A 171 -8.03 -18.16 -8.67
N LEU A 172 -8.79 -17.55 -9.58
CA LEU A 172 -8.61 -16.15 -10.00
C LEU A 172 -8.86 -15.18 -8.84
N ALA A 173 -9.89 -15.42 -8.02
CA ALA A 173 -10.18 -14.62 -6.84
C ALA A 173 -9.01 -14.66 -5.83
N SER A 174 -8.44 -15.84 -5.59
CA SER A 174 -7.26 -16.02 -4.73
C SER A 174 -6.03 -15.29 -5.30
N ALA A 175 -5.78 -15.38 -6.61
CA ALA A 175 -4.68 -14.67 -7.28
C ALA A 175 -4.86 -13.14 -7.23
N LEU A 176 -6.10 -12.64 -7.27
CA LEU A 176 -6.45 -11.24 -7.04
C LEU A 176 -6.51 -10.87 -5.54
N GLY A 177 -6.15 -11.81 -4.65
CA GLY A 177 -6.02 -11.65 -3.20
C GLY A 177 -7.34 -11.48 -2.45
N VAL A 178 -8.46 -11.98 -2.99
CA VAL A 178 -9.68 -12.18 -2.21
C VAL A 178 -9.41 -13.30 -1.19
N ASP A 179 -9.98 -13.22 0.01
CA ASP A 179 -9.95 -14.36 0.93
C ASP A 179 -10.87 -15.46 0.40
N THR A 180 -10.27 -16.59 0.02
CA THR A 180 -10.98 -17.73 -0.57
C THR A 180 -11.16 -18.91 0.38
N ALA A 181 -10.79 -18.80 1.66
CA ALA A 181 -10.83 -19.92 2.59
C ALA A 181 -12.24 -20.52 2.76
N GLY A 182 -13.27 -19.66 2.81
CA GLY A 182 -14.67 -20.09 2.84
C GLY A 182 -15.10 -20.79 1.55
N TYR A 183 -14.79 -20.19 0.40
CA TYR A 183 -15.16 -20.71 -0.92
C TYR A 183 -14.52 -22.06 -1.24
N VAL A 184 -13.25 -22.26 -0.87
CA VAL A 184 -12.55 -23.55 -1.04
C VAL A 184 -13.20 -24.66 -0.19
N LYS A 185 -13.64 -24.33 1.03
CA LYS A 185 -14.35 -25.28 1.89
C LYS A 185 -15.71 -25.67 1.33
N GLU A 186 -16.47 -24.70 0.83
CA GLU A 186 -17.78 -24.92 0.21
C GLU A 186 -17.64 -25.76 -1.08
N LEU A 187 -16.68 -25.42 -1.93
CA LEU A 187 -16.33 -26.17 -3.14
C LEU A 187 -16.00 -27.63 -2.84
N SER A 188 -15.18 -27.91 -1.82
CA SER A 188 -14.88 -29.29 -1.37
C SER A 188 -16.13 -30.07 -0.97
N SER A 189 -17.08 -29.43 -0.28
CA SER A 189 -18.35 -30.07 0.10
C SER A 189 -19.23 -30.40 -1.11
N ILE A 190 -19.18 -29.57 -2.16
CA ILE A 190 -19.88 -29.85 -3.41
C ILE A 190 -19.18 -30.99 -4.17
N GLU A 191 -17.84 -31.04 -4.17
CA GLU A 191 -17.07 -32.13 -4.78
C GLU A 191 -17.38 -33.51 -4.15
N ASP A 192 -17.51 -33.58 -2.83
CA ASP A 192 -17.94 -34.79 -2.12
C ASP A 192 -19.40 -35.18 -2.46
N THR A 193 -20.27 -34.19 -2.71
CA THR A 193 -21.64 -34.41 -3.19
C THR A 193 -21.65 -34.98 -4.61
N LEU A 194 -20.81 -34.44 -5.50
CA LEU A 194 -20.65 -34.92 -6.88
C LEU A 194 -20.04 -36.33 -6.94
N ARG A 195 -19.10 -36.66 -6.03
CA ARG A 195 -18.59 -38.04 -5.87
C ARG A 195 -19.71 -38.98 -5.43
N SER A 196 -20.49 -38.59 -4.43
CA SER A 196 -21.62 -39.39 -3.93
C SER A 196 -22.69 -39.62 -5.00
N ALA A 197 -23.00 -38.59 -5.80
CA ALA A 197 -23.90 -38.68 -6.95
C ALA A 197 -23.36 -39.66 -8.01
N LYS A 198 -22.04 -39.63 -8.27
CA LYS A 198 -21.37 -40.56 -9.18
C LYS A 198 -21.49 -42.00 -8.70
N ASP A 199 -21.24 -42.26 -7.42
CA ASP A 199 -21.35 -43.61 -6.86
C ASP A 199 -22.80 -44.13 -6.93
N ARG A 200 -23.79 -43.30 -6.63
CA ARG A 200 -25.22 -43.63 -6.84
C ARG A 200 -25.54 -43.98 -8.29
N LEU A 201 -24.96 -43.26 -9.24
CA LEU A 201 -25.19 -43.48 -10.67
C LEU A 201 -24.50 -44.75 -11.19
N GLU A 202 -23.20 -44.90 -10.95
CA GLU A 202 -22.36 -45.95 -11.56
C GLU A 202 -22.32 -47.26 -10.74
N VAL A 203 -22.42 -47.19 -9.41
CA VAL A 203 -22.30 -48.36 -8.51
C VAL A 203 -23.67 -48.88 -8.09
N TYR A 204 -24.64 -48.00 -7.82
CA TYR A 204 -25.96 -48.37 -7.28
C TYR A 204 -27.11 -48.32 -8.32
N GLY A 205 -26.91 -47.71 -9.48
CA GLY A 205 -27.94 -47.58 -10.53
C GLY A 205 -29.16 -46.77 -10.10
N GLU A 206 -28.96 -45.84 -9.16
CA GLU A 206 -29.96 -44.95 -8.55
C GLU A 206 -30.03 -43.63 -9.34
N VAL A 207 -30.34 -43.75 -10.64
CA VAL A 207 -30.29 -42.65 -11.61
C VAL A 207 -31.06 -41.41 -11.13
N ASP A 208 -32.31 -41.55 -10.69
CA ASP A 208 -33.13 -40.37 -10.36
C ASP A 208 -32.58 -39.61 -9.14
N GLU A 209 -32.06 -40.31 -8.12
CA GLU A 209 -31.43 -39.68 -6.96
C GLU A 209 -30.08 -39.05 -7.34
N ALA A 210 -29.25 -39.74 -8.13
CA ALA A 210 -28.00 -39.18 -8.63
C ALA A 210 -28.22 -37.91 -9.47
N LEU A 211 -29.24 -37.89 -10.35
CA LEU A 211 -29.57 -36.72 -11.17
C LEU A 211 -30.08 -35.54 -10.33
N LEU A 212 -30.79 -35.78 -9.23
CA LEU A 212 -31.15 -34.74 -8.27
C LEU A 212 -29.89 -34.17 -7.61
N MET A 213 -29.01 -35.03 -7.08
CA MET A 213 -27.74 -34.60 -6.46
C MET A 213 -26.85 -33.82 -7.42
N TYR A 214 -26.76 -34.20 -8.71
CA TYR A 214 -26.03 -33.43 -9.71
C TYR A 214 -26.65 -32.04 -9.96
N ARG A 215 -27.97 -31.92 -10.01
CA ARG A 215 -28.67 -30.64 -10.20
C ARG A 215 -28.53 -29.72 -8.99
N ASP A 216 -28.63 -30.26 -7.78
CA ASP A 216 -28.45 -29.52 -6.53
C ASP A 216 -27.00 -29.03 -6.38
N ALA A 217 -26.03 -29.86 -6.78
CA ALA A 217 -24.62 -29.48 -6.87
C ALA A 217 -24.40 -28.36 -7.91
N VAL A 218 -25.02 -28.44 -9.10
CA VAL A 218 -24.97 -27.36 -10.11
C VAL A 218 -25.55 -26.05 -9.58
N ALA A 219 -26.71 -26.09 -8.90
CA ALA A 219 -27.30 -24.91 -8.27
C ALA A 219 -26.39 -24.30 -7.19
N SER A 220 -25.75 -25.15 -6.38
CA SER A 220 -24.77 -24.73 -5.37
C SER A 220 -23.53 -24.11 -6.02
N LEU A 221 -23.04 -24.67 -7.13
CA LEU A 221 -21.91 -24.12 -7.89
C LEU A 221 -22.22 -22.73 -8.46
N TYR A 222 -23.40 -22.52 -9.04
CA TYR A 222 -23.78 -21.18 -9.52
C TYR A 222 -23.95 -20.16 -8.38
N SER A 223 -24.45 -20.58 -7.22
CA SER A 223 -24.51 -19.74 -6.01
C SER A 223 -23.12 -19.35 -5.50
N LEU A 224 -22.18 -20.30 -5.50
CA LEU A 224 -20.79 -20.08 -5.14
C LEU A 224 -20.08 -19.19 -6.15
N GLU A 225 -20.29 -19.39 -7.46
CA GLU A 225 -19.79 -18.53 -8.54
C GLU A 225 -20.21 -17.08 -8.33
N ALA A 226 -21.51 -16.83 -8.13
CA ALA A 226 -22.04 -15.50 -7.89
C ALA A 226 -21.46 -14.85 -6.62
N SER A 227 -21.25 -15.63 -5.56
CA SER A 227 -20.67 -15.16 -4.30
C SER A 227 -19.21 -14.73 -4.46
N VAL A 228 -18.40 -15.50 -5.19
CA VAL A 228 -17.00 -15.18 -5.49
C VAL A 228 -16.89 -13.96 -6.41
N VAL A 229 -17.73 -13.89 -7.45
CA VAL A 229 -17.80 -12.74 -8.37
C VAL A 229 -18.21 -11.46 -7.63
N SER A 230 -19.14 -11.53 -6.69
CA SER A 230 -19.53 -10.40 -5.84
C SER A 230 -18.37 -9.90 -4.97
N ALA A 231 -17.64 -10.81 -4.31
CA ALA A 231 -16.46 -10.43 -3.51
C ALA A 231 -15.34 -9.82 -4.37
N LEU A 232 -15.14 -10.31 -5.60
CA LEU A 232 -14.25 -9.71 -6.58
C LEU A 232 -14.68 -8.28 -6.96
N ALA A 233 -15.96 -8.05 -7.23
CA ALA A 233 -16.49 -6.73 -7.57
C ALA A 233 -16.32 -5.73 -6.41
N VAL A 234 -16.57 -6.14 -5.17
CA VAL A 234 -16.32 -5.32 -3.97
C VAL A 234 -14.84 -4.96 -3.87
N LYS A 235 -13.93 -5.92 -4.08
CA LYS A 235 -12.49 -5.65 -4.02
C LYS A 235 -12.02 -4.70 -5.14
N TYR A 236 -12.59 -4.83 -6.34
CA TYR A 236 -12.31 -3.95 -7.47
C TYR A 236 -12.77 -2.51 -7.18
N GLY A 237 -14.02 -2.31 -6.75
CA GLY A 237 -14.55 -0.98 -6.42
C GLY A 237 -13.81 -0.30 -5.26
N ALA A 238 -13.31 -1.08 -4.29
CA ALA A 238 -12.43 -0.57 -3.24
C ALA A 238 -11.05 -0.13 -3.77
N LEU A 239 -10.52 -0.80 -4.79
CA LEU A 239 -9.27 -0.41 -5.46
C LEU A 239 -9.46 0.87 -6.29
N GLU A 240 -10.54 0.94 -7.07
CA GLU A 240 -10.93 2.12 -7.86
C GLU A 240 -11.11 3.36 -6.97
N SER A 241 -11.81 3.22 -5.84
CA SER A 241 -11.97 4.29 -4.84
C SER A 241 -10.62 4.78 -4.27
N ARG A 242 -9.66 3.87 -4.06
CA ARG A 242 -8.31 4.21 -3.60
C ARG A 242 -7.50 4.94 -4.67
N VAL A 243 -7.62 4.54 -5.94
CA VAL A 243 -6.97 5.23 -7.06
C VAL A 243 -7.51 6.66 -7.18
N ALA A 244 -8.83 6.85 -7.22
CA ALA A 244 -9.43 8.18 -7.29
C ALA A 244 -9.03 9.07 -6.09
N SER A 245 -8.92 8.51 -4.88
CA SER A 245 -8.43 9.24 -3.70
C SER A 245 -6.96 9.65 -3.82
N LEU A 246 -6.10 8.81 -4.41
CA LEU A 246 -4.69 9.12 -4.67
C LEU A 246 -4.55 10.18 -5.76
N GLU A 247 -5.33 10.12 -6.84
CA GLU A 247 -5.35 11.12 -7.91
C GLU A 247 -5.78 12.50 -7.39
N ALA A 248 -6.83 12.55 -6.57
CA ALA A 248 -7.28 13.78 -5.93
C ALA A 248 -6.20 14.37 -5.00
N SER A 249 -5.57 13.52 -4.17
CA SER A 249 -4.49 13.95 -3.27
C SER A 249 -3.28 14.47 -4.04
N LEU A 250 -2.86 13.77 -5.11
CA LEU A 250 -1.74 14.16 -5.95
C LEU A 250 -2.01 15.49 -6.67
N THR A 251 -3.22 15.67 -7.20
CA THR A 251 -3.67 16.92 -7.83
C THR A 251 -3.60 18.10 -6.85
N GLN A 252 -4.03 17.89 -5.59
CA GLN A 252 -3.94 18.91 -4.55
C GLN A 252 -2.49 19.23 -4.18
N THR A 253 -1.62 18.22 -4.08
CA THR A 253 -0.17 18.42 -3.83
C THR A 253 0.49 19.21 -4.96
N ILE A 254 0.21 18.87 -6.23
CA ILE A 254 0.74 19.60 -7.40
C ILE A 254 0.33 21.08 -7.34
N LYS A 255 -0.96 21.37 -7.12
CA LYS A 255 -1.44 22.76 -6.99
C LYS A 255 -0.76 23.51 -5.84
N GLY A 256 -0.57 22.86 -4.69
CA GLY A 256 0.15 23.44 -3.56
C GLY A 256 1.61 23.78 -3.88
N LEU A 257 2.29 22.94 -4.66
CA LEU A 257 3.66 23.20 -5.14
C LEU A 257 3.71 24.33 -6.18
N GLU A 258 2.72 24.42 -7.09
CA GLU A 258 2.61 25.53 -8.04
C GLU A 258 2.43 26.89 -7.34
N ASP A 259 1.52 26.95 -6.35
CA ASP A 259 1.26 28.18 -5.62
C ASP A 259 2.45 28.57 -4.72
N LEU A 260 3.14 27.60 -4.12
CA LEU A 260 4.42 27.82 -3.43
C LEU A 260 5.50 28.35 -4.40
N SER A 261 5.61 27.79 -5.59
CA SER A 261 6.57 28.24 -6.61
C SER A 261 6.31 29.67 -7.07
N LYS A 262 5.04 30.07 -7.23
CA LYS A 262 4.65 31.46 -7.55
C LYS A 262 4.99 32.41 -6.40
N ALA A 263 4.76 32.00 -5.15
CA ALA A 263 5.11 32.78 -3.97
C ALA A 263 6.64 33.00 -3.87
N LEU A 264 7.45 31.96 -4.09
CA LEU A 264 8.91 32.08 -4.12
C LEU A 264 9.37 33.01 -5.24
N ALA A 265 8.83 32.89 -6.46
CA ALA A 265 9.18 33.77 -7.58
C ALA A 265 8.89 35.25 -7.27
N SER A 266 7.75 35.54 -6.61
CA SER A 266 7.41 36.89 -6.15
C SER A 266 8.40 37.41 -5.10
N SER A 267 8.74 36.60 -4.10
CA SER A 267 9.73 36.95 -3.07
C SER A 267 11.14 37.18 -3.65
N ILE A 268 11.55 36.40 -4.65
CA ILE A 268 12.82 36.59 -5.36
C ILE A 268 12.81 37.95 -6.08
N ALA A 269 11.77 38.27 -6.85
CA ALA A 269 11.66 39.55 -7.54
C ALA A 269 11.64 40.76 -6.58
N GLN A 270 11.05 40.61 -5.39
CA GLN A 270 11.12 41.63 -4.34
C GLN A 270 12.54 41.80 -3.79
N LEU A 271 13.24 40.70 -3.51
CA LEU A 271 14.64 40.73 -3.05
C LEU A 271 15.58 41.34 -4.08
N GLU A 272 15.42 40.99 -5.36
CA GLU A 272 16.18 41.59 -6.48
C GLU A 272 16.00 43.11 -6.51
N LYS A 273 14.76 43.60 -6.39
CA LYS A 273 14.46 45.05 -6.33
C LYS A 273 15.07 45.72 -5.10
N SER A 274 14.98 45.11 -3.92
CA SER A 274 15.60 45.65 -2.71
C SER A 274 17.13 45.68 -2.79
N ILE A 275 17.76 44.68 -3.42
CA ILE A 275 19.20 44.66 -3.69
C ILE A 275 19.59 45.79 -4.65
N GLU A 276 18.81 46.03 -5.71
CA GLU A 276 19.05 47.13 -6.65
C GLU A 276 18.92 48.51 -5.97
N GLU A 277 17.90 48.71 -5.13
CA GLU A 277 17.69 49.94 -4.37
C GLU A 277 18.82 50.20 -3.35
N VAL A 278 19.23 49.17 -2.60
CA VAL A 278 20.37 49.26 -1.68
C VAL A 278 21.65 49.56 -2.45
N SER A 279 21.91 48.87 -3.57
CA SER A 279 23.11 49.09 -4.39
C SER A 279 23.20 50.54 -4.89
N LYS A 280 22.12 51.08 -5.48
CA LYS A 280 22.07 52.48 -5.92
C LYS A 280 22.24 53.47 -4.76
N SER A 281 21.57 53.23 -3.64
CA SER A 281 21.66 54.08 -2.45
C SER A 281 23.10 54.12 -1.89
N SER A 282 23.73 52.95 -1.74
CA SER A 282 25.12 52.84 -1.29
C SER A 282 26.12 53.47 -2.27
N MET A 283 25.97 53.27 -3.58
CA MET A 283 26.83 53.93 -4.57
C MET A 283 26.71 55.45 -4.53
N ASN A 284 25.49 55.98 -4.40
CA ASN A 284 25.25 57.42 -4.27
C ASN A 284 25.84 57.98 -2.97
N ALA A 285 25.67 57.28 -1.84
CA ALA A 285 26.22 57.69 -0.55
C ALA A 285 27.77 57.68 -0.56
N VAL A 286 28.40 56.63 -1.11
CA VAL A 286 29.86 56.54 -1.27
C VAL A 286 30.38 57.64 -2.19
N SER A 287 29.71 57.91 -3.32
CA SER A 287 30.09 58.99 -4.25
C SER A 287 29.98 60.38 -3.61
N ALA A 288 28.90 60.65 -2.88
CA ALA A 288 28.72 61.90 -2.15
C ALA A 288 29.78 62.09 -1.05
N LEU A 289 30.08 61.04 -0.28
CA LEU A 289 31.10 61.06 0.76
C LEU A 289 32.50 61.27 0.17
N ALA A 290 32.83 60.60 -0.94
CA ALA A 290 34.10 60.79 -1.63
C ALA A 290 34.29 62.23 -2.10
N LYS A 291 33.25 62.86 -2.68
CA LYS A 291 33.29 64.27 -3.09
C LYS A 291 33.42 65.22 -1.89
N GLN A 292 32.71 64.95 -0.79
CA GLN A 292 32.89 65.72 0.45
C GLN A 292 34.33 65.61 0.98
N LEU A 293 34.95 64.43 0.89
CA LEU A 293 36.35 64.22 1.29
C LEU A 293 37.31 65.02 0.40
N GLU A 294 37.08 65.04 -0.92
CA GLU A 294 37.86 65.83 -1.88
C GLU A 294 37.77 67.34 -1.58
N ASP A 295 36.56 67.86 -1.34
CA ASP A 295 36.32 69.27 -0.99
C ASP A 295 36.93 69.63 0.38
N TYR A 296 36.90 68.71 1.35
CA TYR A 296 37.59 68.88 2.63
C TYR A 296 39.11 68.91 2.45
N SER A 297 39.69 68.01 1.65
CA SER A 297 41.13 68.01 1.34
C SER A 297 41.57 69.35 0.76
N LYS A 298 40.88 69.83 -0.27
CA LYS A 298 41.16 71.14 -0.90
C LYS A 298 41.09 72.31 0.09
N LYS A 299 40.12 72.30 1.02
CA LYS A 299 40.01 73.32 2.08
C LYS A 299 41.17 73.25 3.07
N VAL A 300 41.61 72.04 3.44
CA VAL A 300 42.78 71.84 4.31
C VAL A 300 44.04 72.34 3.62
N ASP A 301 44.26 71.98 2.35
CA ASP A 301 45.40 72.44 1.54
C ASP A 301 45.43 73.97 1.41
N GLN A 302 44.29 74.60 1.11
CA GLN A 302 44.15 76.06 1.05
C GLN A 302 44.41 76.73 2.42
N SER A 303 43.91 76.12 3.51
CA SER A 303 44.10 76.64 4.87
C SER A 303 45.56 76.55 5.30
N LEU A 304 46.25 75.44 4.98
CA LEU A 304 47.68 75.25 5.21
C LEU A 304 48.52 76.24 4.40
N ALA A 305 48.21 76.46 3.12
CA ALA A 305 48.89 77.45 2.29
C ALA A 305 48.70 78.88 2.82
N SER A 306 47.48 79.25 3.20
CA SER A 306 47.17 80.55 3.82
C SER A 306 47.90 80.74 5.15
N PHE A 307 47.92 79.71 6.00
CA PHE A 307 48.64 79.71 7.27
C PHE A 307 50.16 79.87 7.06
N ALA A 308 50.75 79.15 6.10
CA ALA A 308 52.17 79.28 5.78
C ALA A 308 52.53 80.71 5.33
N VAL A 309 51.72 81.34 4.48
CA VAL A 309 51.89 82.75 4.07
C VAL A 309 51.71 83.70 5.26
N SER A 310 50.76 83.43 6.16
CA SER A 310 50.53 84.24 7.37
C SER A 310 51.74 84.16 8.32
N VAL A 311 52.32 82.97 8.51
CA VAL A 311 53.53 82.75 9.32
C VAL A 311 54.74 83.45 8.70
N ASP A 312 54.97 83.33 7.38
CA ASP A 312 56.06 84.01 6.68
C ASP A 312 55.96 85.55 6.80
N ASN A 313 54.75 86.11 6.64
CA ASN A 313 54.49 87.53 6.85
C ASN A 313 54.69 87.97 8.32
N ALA A 314 54.29 87.14 9.29
CA ALA A 314 54.52 87.41 10.71
C ALA A 314 56.01 87.40 11.05
N LEU A 315 56.78 86.43 10.53
CA LEU A 315 58.23 86.36 10.69
C LEU A 315 58.94 87.58 10.07
N LYS A 316 58.55 88.00 8.87
CA LYS A 316 59.05 89.24 8.24
C LYS A 316 58.73 90.48 9.06
N SER A 317 57.49 90.62 9.53
CA SER A 317 57.06 91.75 10.37
C SER A 317 57.82 91.82 11.70
N ILE A 318 58.05 90.67 12.35
CA ILE A 318 58.88 90.56 13.56
C ILE A 318 60.32 90.95 13.25
N ALA A 319 60.91 90.43 12.17
CA ALA A 319 62.26 90.76 11.76
C ALA A 319 62.43 92.27 11.49
N ASP A 320 61.53 92.88 10.71
CA ASP A 320 61.54 94.32 10.40
C ASP A 320 61.37 95.18 11.67
N ALA A 321 60.49 94.78 12.58
CA ALA A 321 60.29 95.48 13.85
C ALA A 321 61.52 95.36 14.77
N THR A 322 62.14 94.18 14.84
CA THR A 322 63.38 93.94 15.59
C THR A 322 64.55 94.72 14.99
N ILE A 323 64.70 94.75 13.66
CA ILE A 323 65.72 95.55 12.96
C ILE A 323 65.53 97.04 13.30
N LYS A 324 64.35 97.61 13.07
CA LYS A 324 64.07 99.03 13.37
C LYS A 324 64.27 99.39 14.85
N SER A 325 63.87 98.51 15.77
CA SER A 325 64.08 98.72 17.20
C SER A 325 65.57 98.69 17.58
N THR A 326 66.33 97.78 16.96
CA THR A 326 67.79 97.66 17.15
C THR A 326 68.51 98.86 16.54
N GLU A 327 68.17 99.28 15.32
CA GLU A 327 68.70 100.49 14.67
C GLU A 327 68.40 101.75 15.49
N SER A 328 67.18 101.90 16.00
CA SER A 328 66.80 103.03 16.86
C SER A 328 67.62 103.05 18.15
N SER A 329 67.79 101.89 18.81
CA SER A 329 68.61 101.75 20.02
C SER A 329 70.10 102.00 19.76
N LEU A 330 70.62 101.57 18.61
CA LEU A 330 72.00 101.84 18.18
C LEU A 330 72.21 103.32 17.88
N ASN A 331 71.25 104.01 17.26
CA ASN A 331 71.31 105.44 17.00
C ASN A 331 71.23 106.27 18.28
N ASP A 332 70.35 105.92 19.23
CA ASP A 332 70.31 106.54 20.56
C ASP A 332 71.62 106.29 21.34
N LEU A 333 72.17 105.07 21.29
CA LEU A 333 73.46 104.76 21.89
C LEU A 333 74.61 105.54 21.23
N ALA A 334 74.63 105.69 19.91
CA ALA A 334 75.60 106.49 19.18
C ALA A 334 75.50 107.99 19.54
N GLY A 335 74.27 108.51 19.69
CA GLY A 335 74.02 109.88 20.18
C GLY A 335 74.52 110.09 21.61
N LYS A 336 74.30 109.11 22.50
CA LYS A 336 74.82 109.10 23.87
C LYS A 336 76.35 109.04 23.91
N ILE A 337 76.96 108.19 23.07
CA ILE A 337 78.43 108.11 22.92
C ILE A 337 78.99 109.46 22.47
N LYS A 338 78.41 110.07 21.42
CA LYS A 338 78.83 111.40 20.95
C LYS A 338 78.70 112.47 22.06
N THR A 339 77.60 112.47 22.80
CA THR A 339 77.38 113.40 23.92
C THR A 339 78.41 113.17 25.03
N LEU A 340 78.77 111.92 25.30
CA LEU A 340 79.81 111.56 26.27
C LEU A 340 81.19 112.03 25.80
N ASP A 341 81.51 111.85 24.52
CA ASP A 341 82.77 112.27 23.90
C ASP A 341 82.93 113.81 23.92
N GLU A 342 81.86 114.55 23.58
CA GLU A 342 81.80 116.02 23.73
C GLU A 342 81.98 116.46 25.19
N ASN A 343 81.46 115.71 26.17
CA ASN A 343 81.64 115.99 27.58
C ASN A 343 83.05 115.65 28.08
N VAL A 344 83.68 114.59 27.57
CA VAL A 344 85.08 114.24 27.85
C VAL A 344 86.02 115.29 27.27
N ALA A 345 85.76 115.79 26.06
CA ALA A 345 86.51 116.91 25.47
C ALA A 345 86.41 118.17 26.34
N LYS A 346 85.20 118.58 26.74
CA LYS A 346 85.00 119.71 27.68
C LYS A 346 85.68 119.49 29.03
N LEU A 347 85.72 118.27 29.54
CA LEU A 347 86.41 117.94 30.79
C LEU A 347 87.93 118.03 30.64
N ALA A 348 88.48 117.59 29.51
CA ALA A 348 89.90 117.73 29.18
C ALA A 348 90.31 119.20 29.00
N ASP A 349 89.49 120.01 28.32
CA ASP A 349 89.68 121.46 28.23
C ASP A 349 89.60 122.12 29.62
N SER A 350 88.64 121.73 30.45
CA SER A 350 88.51 122.22 31.83
C SER A 350 89.71 121.84 32.70
N GLN A 351 90.26 120.62 32.54
CA GLN A 351 91.50 120.21 33.21
C GLN A 351 92.71 121.01 32.72
N ARG A 352 92.79 121.30 31.42
CA ARG A 352 93.85 122.12 30.83
C ARG A 352 93.78 123.57 31.32
N GLU A 353 92.59 124.15 31.40
CA GLU A 353 92.36 125.48 31.97
C GLU A 353 92.70 125.51 33.46
N LEU A 354 92.33 124.47 34.22
CA LEU A 354 92.68 124.34 35.63
C LEU A 354 94.20 124.21 35.84
N ALA A 355 94.89 123.44 35.00
CA ALA A 355 96.35 123.31 35.03
C ALA A 355 97.05 124.65 34.72
N LEU A 356 96.55 125.41 33.75
CA LEU A 356 97.02 126.77 33.47
C LEU A 356 96.79 127.72 34.66
N LYS A 357 95.60 127.71 35.26
CA LYS A 357 95.29 128.52 36.47
C LYS A 357 96.17 128.15 37.66
N VAL A 358 96.45 126.86 37.89
CA VAL A 358 97.36 126.41 38.95
C VAL A 358 98.80 126.86 38.66
N SER A 359 99.24 126.83 37.40
CA SER A 359 100.54 127.37 36.97
C SER A 359 100.66 128.88 37.20
N ASP A 360 99.63 129.65 36.84
CA ASP A 360 99.61 131.11 37.03
C ASP A 360 99.59 131.49 38.52
N ILE A 361 98.82 130.78 39.34
CA ILE A 361 98.83 130.95 40.80
C ILE A 361 100.21 130.61 41.37
N SER A 362 100.85 129.53 40.91
CA SER A 362 102.19 129.13 41.34
C SER A 362 103.25 130.21 41.01
N ASN A 363 103.24 130.72 39.78
CA ASN A 363 104.10 131.84 39.35
C ASN A 363 103.83 133.11 40.17
N THR A 364 102.55 133.45 40.40
CA THR A 364 102.16 134.64 41.18
C THR A 364 102.66 134.55 42.63
N VAL A 365 102.56 133.37 43.25
CA VAL A 365 103.08 133.12 44.60
C VAL A 365 104.61 133.18 44.65
N GLN A 366 105.32 132.62 43.65
CA GLN A 366 106.79 132.74 43.57
C GLN A 366 107.23 134.21 43.43
N ILE A 367 106.60 134.98 42.53
CA ILE A 367 106.92 136.40 42.32
C ILE A 367 106.63 137.21 43.60
N GLY A 368 105.49 136.97 44.26
CA GLY A 368 105.14 137.62 45.52
C GLY A 368 106.18 137.38 46.63
N LEU A 369 106.66 136.14 46.79
CA LEU A 369 107.71 135.79 47.74
C LEU A 369 109.05 136.49 47.43
N ILE A 370 109.43 136.58 46.15
CA ILE A 370 110.67 137.24 45.72
C ILE A 370 110.62 138.76 45.99
N VAL A 371 109.50 139.42 45.67
CA VAL A 371 109.34 140.87 45.88
C VAL A 371 109.39 141.25 47.36
N VAL A 372 108.75 140.46 48.24
CA VAL A 372 108.79 140.70 49.69
C VAL A 372 110.21 140.49 50.25
N ALA A 373 110.94 139.48 49.78
CA ALA A 373 112.33 139.26 50.17
C ALA A 373 113.26 140.42 49.72
N LEU A 374 113.05 140.98 48.53
CA LEU A 374 113.82 142.11 48.02
C LEU A 374 113.52 143.43 48.76
N MET A 375 112.27 143.69 49.13
CA MET A 375 111.87 144.87 49.93
C MET A 375 112.55 144.88 51.32
N LEU A 376 112.63 143.71 51.96
CA LEU A 376 113.33 143.53 53.24
C LEU A 376 114.84 143.83 53.13
N LEU A 377 115.48 143.49 52.02
CA LEU A 377 116.90 143.77 51.78
C LEU A 377 117.18 145.24 51.43
N ALA A 378 116.34 145.88 50.61
CA ALA A 378 116.55 147.27 50.20
C ALA A 378 116.50 148.27 51.36
N SER A 379 115.60 148.05 52.32
CA SER A 379 115.43 148.92 53.50
C SER A 379 116.66 148.90 54.42
N ILE A 380 117.34 147.75 54.51
CA ILE A 380 118.58 147.57 55.29
C ILE A 380 119.77 148.27 54.62
N ALA A 381 119.74 148.50 53.29
CA ALA A 381 120.81 149.19 52.57
C ALA A 381 120.83 150.71 52.83
N VAL A 382 119.67 151.36 52.98
CA VAL A 382 119.58 152.81 53.22
C VAL A 382 120.15 153.21 54.59
N ILE A 383 120.13 152.29 55.57
CA ILE A 383 120.77 152.46 56.89
C ILE A 383 122.31 152.61 56.80
N ARG A 384 122.94 152.35 55.65
CA ARG A 384 124.40 152.18 55.55
C ARG A 384 125.18 153.14 54.65
N PHE A 385 124.55 154.08 53.94
CA PHE A 385 125.25 154.95 52.98
C PHE A 385 125.41 156.43 53.36
N LEU A 386 124.77 156.89 54.43
CA LEU A 386 125.02 158.17 55.09
C LEU A 386 124.79 158.02 56.61
N LYS A 387 125.71 158.34 57.53
CA LYS A 387 127.11 158.77 57.37
C LYS A 387 127.37 160.04 56.53
#